data_AF-A0A1W2ADZ6-F1
#
_entry.id   AF-A0A1W2ADZ6-F1
#
_cell.length_a   1.000
_cell.length_b   1.000
_cell.length_c   1.000
_cell.angle_alpha   90.00
_cell.angle_beta   90.00
_cell.angle_gamma   90.00
#
_symmetry.space_group_name_H-M   'P 1'
#
loop_
_entity.id
_entity.type
_entity.pdbx_description
1 polymer ?
#
loop_
_entity_poly.entity_id
_entity_poly.type
_entity_poly.pdbx_seq_one_letter_code
_entity_poly.pdbx_strand_id
1 'polypeptide(L)' 'MGDPAIIGALAGLALGIVDFVVLGFVKARMAAERPSERLGASVAIEIARVSQLILFPLVGWFVGPALMG' A
#
# COMPACT_ATOMS: atom_id res chain seq x y z
N MET A 1 11.29 -4.65 -25.45
CA MET A 1 10.01 -4.28 -24.81
C MET A 1 10.04 -4.84 -23.40
N GLY A 2 9.82 -4.03 -22.37
CA GLY A 2 9.82 -4.53 -20.99
C GLY A 2 8.68 -5.51 -20.78
N ASP A 3 8.90 -6.53 -19.94
CA ASP A 3 7.86 -7.49 -19.58
C ASP A 3 6.69 -6.75 -18.89
N PRO A 4 5.47 -6.78 -19.45
CA PRO A 4 4.29 -6.13 -18.89
C PRO A 4 4.00 -6.55 -17.43
N ALA A 5 4.34 -7.78 -17.03
CA ALA A 5 4.19 -8.24 -15.65
C ALA A 5 5.13 -7.50 -14.71
N ILE A 6 6.39 -7.32 -15.11
CA ILE A 6 7.39 -6.58 -14.33
C ILE A 6 6.98 -5.10 -14.22
N ILE A 7 6.54 -4.49 -15.33
CA ILE A 7 6.07 -3.10 -15.33
C ILE A 7 4.87 -2.93 -14.41
N GLY A 8 3.89 -3.83 -14.49
CA GLY A 8 2.72 -3.84 -13.63
C GLY A 8 3.07 -4.01 -12.15
N ALA A 9 3.98 -4.93 -11.81
CA ALA A 9 4.42 -5.14 -10.44
C ALA A 9 5.16 -3.92 -9.87
N LEU A 10 6.03 -3.27 -10.65
CA LEU A 10 6.72 -2.06 -10.24
C LEU A 10 5.75 -0.89 -10.04
N ALA A 11 4.76 -0.74 -10.92
CA ALA A 11 3.70 0.25 -10.76
C ALA A 11 2.86 -0.03 -9.50
N GLY A 12 2.50 -1.29 -9.25
CA GLY A 12 1.83 -1.72 -8.03
C GLY A 12 2.65 -1.43 -6.77
N LEU A 13 3.94 -1.73 -6.77
CA LEU A 13 4.84 -1.40 -5.66
C LEU A 13 4.88 0.12 -5.41
N ALA A 14 4.96 0.92 -6.46
CA ALA A 14 4.97 2.38 -6.32
C ALA A 14 3.68 2.87 -5.64
N LEU A 15 2.51 2.36 -6.04
CA LEU A 15 1.24 2.65 -5.37
C LEU A 15 1.24 2.20 -3.90
N GLY A 16 1.75 1.00 -3.60
CA GLY A 16 1.86 0.51 -2.24
C GLY A 16 2.77 1.36 -1.35
N ILE A 17 3.87 1.90 -1.88
CA ILE A 17 4.73 2.83 -1.15
C ILE A 17 3.98 4.12 -0.84
N VAL A 18 3.24 4.66 -1.81
CA VAL A 18 2.43 5.88 -1.61
C VAL A 18 1.41 5.66 -0.50
N ASP A 19 0.63 4.59 -0.56
CA ASP A 19 -0.36 4.24 0.46
C ASP A 19 0.30 4.01 1.82
N PHE A 20 1.45 3.33 1.86
CA PHE A 20 2.18 3.10 3.09
C PHE A 20 2.56 4.41 3.78
N VAL A 21 3.03 5.40 3.02
CA VAL A 21 3.41 6.72 3.53
C VAL A 21 2.17 7.51 3.95
N VAL A 22 1.12 7.55 3.12
CA VAL A 22 -0.13 8.28 3.41
C VAL A 22 -0.79 7.76 4.68
N LEU A 23 -0.96 6.44 4.83
CA LEU A 23 -1.53 5.84 6.03
C LEU A 23 -0.64 6.04 7.26
N GLY A 24 0.68 6.09 7.07
CA GLY A 24 1.62 6.48 8.12
C GLY A 24 1.36 7.91 8.63
N PHE A 25 1.13 8.86 7.71
CA PHE A 25 0.77 10.23 8.07
C PHE A 25 -0.59 10.31 8.76
N VAL A 26 -1.59 9.58 8.28
CA VAL A 26 -2.92 9.51 8.92
C VAL A 26 -2.79 8.99 10.35
N LYS A 27 -2.04 7.91 10.56
CA LYS A 27 -1.78 7.34 11.89
C LYS A 27 -1.09 8.34 12.81
N ALA A 28 -0.05 9.03 12.32
CA ALA A 28 0.66 10.05 13.09
C ALA A 28 -0.27 11.21 13.48
N ARG A 29 -1.16 11.63 12.57
CA ARG A 29 -2.15 12.67 12.83
C ARG A 29 -3.18 12.24 13.87
N MET A 30 -3.71 11.02 13.76
CA MET A 30 -4.65 10.45 14.73
C MET A 30 -4.03 10.39 16.13
N ALA A 31 -2.77 9.93 16.24
CA ALA A 31 -2.05 9.88 17.51
C ALA A 31 -1.89 11.27 18.16
N ALA A 32 -1.70 12.32 17.36
CA ALA A 32 -1.57 13.69 17.85
C ALA A 32 -2.91 14.31 18.29
N GLU A 33 -4.01 14.01 17.58
CA GLU A 33 -5.33 14.59 17.88
C GLU A 33 -6.13 13.81 18.94
N ARG A 34 -5.91 12.49 19.03
CA ARG A 34 -6.70 11.57 19.87
C ARG A 34 -5.80 10.54 20.57
N PRO A 35 -4.95 10.96 21.52
CA PRO A 35 -4.02 10.05 22.20
C PRO A 35 -4.71 8.95 23.03
N SER A 36 -5.99 9.10 23.37
CA SER A 36 -6.79 8.10 24.08
C SER A 36 -7.45 7.05 23.16
N GLU A 37 -7.24 7.13 21.85
CA GLU A 37 -7.87 6.24 20.87
C GLU A 37 -7.35 4.79 21.01
N ARG A 38 -8.24 3.81 20.81
CA ARG A 38 -7.97 2.40 21.11
C ARG A 38 -6.77 1.88 20.31
N LEU A 39 -5.82 1.24 21.00
CA LEU A 39 -4.66 0.53 20.44
C LEU A 39 -5.00 -0.30 19.19
N GLY A 40 -6.19 -0.91 19.13
CA GLY A 40 -6.66 -1.70 17.99
C GLY A 40 -6.76 -0.94 16.67
N ALA A 41 -7.17 0.34 16.67
CA ALA A 41 -7.26 1.14 15.44
C ALA A 41 -5.86 1.43 14.85
N SER A 42 -4.91 1.77 15.73
CA SER A 42 -3.51 2.00 15.36
C SER A 42 -2.85 0.73 14.77
N VAL A 43 -3.15 -0.43 15.35
CA VAL A 43 -2.66 -1.73 14.87
C VAL A 43 -3.28 -2.09 13.52
N ALA A 44 -4.59 -1.90 13.35
CA ALA A 44 -5.26 -2.18 12.08
C ALA A 44 -4.69 -1.34 10.92
N ILE A 45 -4.40 -0.06 11.16
CA ILE A 45 -3.77 0.81 10.15
C ILE A 45 -2.34 0.33 9.83
N GLU A 46 -1.59 -0.15 10.82
CA GLU A 46 -0.24 -0.67 10.59
C GLU A 46 -0.25 -1.96 9.75
N ILE A 47 -1.19 -2.87 10.02
CA ILE A 47 -1.36 -4.08 9.22
C ILE A 47 -1.76 -3.71 7.79
N ALA A 48 -2.74 -2.83 7.63
CA ALA A 48 -3.23 -2.40 6.32
C ALA A 48 -2.08 -1.84 5.47
N ARG A 49 -1.35 -0.85 5.99
CA ARG A 49 -0.26 -0.19 5.25
C ARG A 49 0.87 -1.14 4.87
N VAL A 50 1.27 -2.06 5.76
CA VAL A 50 2.34 -3.03 5.47
C VAL A 50 1.86 -4.06 4.45
N SER A 51 0.61 -4.51 4.55
CA SER A 51 0.06 -5.51 3.63
C SER A 51 0.00 -5.01 2.18
N GLN A 52 -0.26 -3.71 1.99
CA GLN A 52 -0.35 -3.07 0.69
C GLN A 52 0.97 -3.06 -0.08
N LEU A 53 2.12 -3.06 0.62
CA LEU A 53 3.45 -3.16 -0.01
C LEU A 53 3.67 -4.49 -0.73
N ILE A 54 2.91 -5.53 -0.38
CA ILE A 54 2.97 -6.84 -1.03
C ILE A 54 1.80 -7.01 -1.98
N LEU A 55 0.59 -6.67 -1.52
CA LEU A 55 -0.64 -6.88 -2.29
C LEU A 55 -0.64 -6.09 -3.60
N PHE A 56 -0.27 -4.81 -3.59
CA PHE A 56 -0.30 -4.02 -4.83
C PHE A 56 0.70 -4.49 -5.90
N PRO A 57 1.98 -4.77 -5.60
CA PRO A 57 2.87 -5.34 -6.61
C PRO A 57 2.39 -6.71 -7.10
N LEU A 58 1.83 -7.55 -6.22
CA LEU A 58 1.31 -8.86 -6.62
C LEU A 58 0.11 -8.71 -7.56
N VAL A 59 -0.83 -7.83 -7.25
CA VAL A 59 -1.95 -7.49 -8.16
C VAL A 59 -1.41 -6.90 -9.46
N GLY A 60 -0.45 -5.98 -9.39
CA GLY A 60 0.18 -5.36 -10.55
C GLY A 60 0.85 -6.36 -11.49
N TRP A 61 1.51 -7.39 -10.93
CA TRP A 61 2.11 -8.47 -11.71
C TRP A 61 1.09 -9.19 -12.59
N PHE A 62 -0.11 -9.47 -12.08
CA PHE A 62 -1.16 -10.16 -12.82
C PHE A 62 -1.97 -9.22 -13.72
N VAL A 63 -2.22 -7.98 -13.29
CA VAL A 63 -3.03 -7.02 -14.03
C VAL A 63 -2.25 -6.37 -15.18
N GLY A 64 -0.94 -6.15 -15.03
CA GLY A 64 -0.09 -5.53 -16.06
C GLY A 64 -0.22 -6.18 -17.44
N PRO A 65 -0.04 -7.51 -17.56
CA PRO A 65 -0.24 -8.23 -18.82
C PRO A 65 -1.68 -8.15 -19.36
N ALA A 66 -2.68 -8.13 -18.48
CA ALA A 66 -4.09 -8.06 -18.90
C ALA A 66 -4.51 -6.70 -19.48
N LEU A 67 -3.79 -5.63 -19.14
CA LEU A 67 -4.04 -4.27 -19.65
C LEU A 67 -3.17 -3.89 -20.84
N MET A 68 -2.00 -4.53 -21.00
CA MET A 68 -0.99 -4.18 -22.01
C MET A 68 -0.81 -5.23 -23.11
N GLY A 69 -1.37 -6.44 -22.93
CA GLY A 69 -1.43 -7.51 -23.93
C GLY A 69 -2.73 -7.47 -24.71
#